data_AF-A0A7S4VUV3-F1
#
_entry.id   AF-A0A7S4VUV3-F1
#
_cell.length_a   1.000
_cell.length_b   1.000
_cell.length_c   1.000
_cell.angle_alpha   90.00
_cell.angle_beta   90.00
_cell.angle_gamma   90.00
#
_symmetry.space_group_name_H-M   'P 1'
#
loop_
_entity.id
_entity.type
_entity.pdbx_description
1 polymer ?
#
loop_
_entity_poly.entity_id
_entity_poly.type
_entity_poly.pdbx_seq_one_letter_code
_entity_poly.pdbx_strand_id
1 'polypeptide(L)'
;MAGVGAMVSLVHKFLTVPQGTAQGFCNVIKLGTFCRTVVWPCLPPLLMYQYIREKDEDYYTTEVLYYKSGSKDHKAFYDTSRIGNSGHWRMQQDLETIRAAANTE
;
A
#
# COMPACT_ATOMS: atom_id res chain seq x y z
N MET A 1 -1.87 -12.74 -28.92
CA MET A 1 -0.41 -12.96 -29.06
C MET A 1 0.37 -11.71 -29.50
N ALA A 2 -0.18 -10.80 -30.33
CA ALA A 2 0.54 -9.60 -30.80
C ALA A 2 0.81 -8.51 -29.73
N GLY A 3 -0.10 -8.31 -28.76
CA GLY A 3 0.04 -7.26 -27.74
C GLY A 3 1.17 -7.49 -26.72
N VAL A 4 1.50 -8.76 -26.44
CA VAL A 4 2.59 -9.13 -25.54
C VAL A 4 3.96 -8.84 -26.17
N GLY A 5 4.12 -9.07 -27.48
CA GLY A 5 5.33 -8.73 -28.22
C GLY A 5 5.60 -7.23 -28.27
N ALA A 6 4.56 -6.40 -28.40
CA ALA A 6 4.67 -4.95 -28.37
C ALA A 6 5.09 -4.42 -26.98
N MET A 7 4.49 -4.96 -25.91
CA MET A 7 4.85 -4.64 -24.53
C MET A 7 6.30 -5.05 -24.21
N VAL A 8 6.72 -6.25 -24.62
CA VAL A 8 8.11 -6.72 -24.40
C VAL A 8 9.11 -5.87 -25.19
N SER A 9 8.79 -5.44 -26.42
CA SER A 9 9.66 -4.54 -27.19
C SER A 9 9.76 -3.14 -26.58
N LEU A 10 8.66 -2.61 -26.03
CA LEU A 10 8.66 -1.33 -25.32
C LEU A 10 9.46 -1.43 -24.00
N VAL A 11 9.21 -2.47 -23.20
CA VAL A 11 9.94 -2.73 -21.95
C VAL A 11 11.43 -2.94 -22.24
N HIS A 12 11.79 -3.66 -23.30
CA HIS A 12 13.17 -3.79 -23.73
C HIS A 12 13.76 -2.44 -24.15
N LYS A 13 13.06 -1.59 -24.90
CA LYS A 13 13.54 -0.25 -25.27
C LYS A 13 13.65 0.71 -24.08
N PHE A 14 12.83 0.54 -23.05
CA PHE A 14 12.91 1.32 -21.81
C PHE A 14 14.04 0.82 -20.89
N LEU A 15 14.30 -0.49 -20.85
CA LEU A 15 15.39 -1.09 -20.06
C LEU A 15 16.75 -0.98 -20.75
N THR A 16 16.79 -1.08 -22.08
CA THR A 16 17.99 -0.86 -22.90
C THR A 16 17.95 0.56 -23.47
N VAL A 17 18.20 1.55 -22.60
CA VAL A 17 18.47 2.92 -23.06
C VAL A 17 19.68 2.84 -24.00
N PRO A 18 19.59 3.32 -25.26
CA PRO A 18 20.76 3.35 -26.12
C PRO A 18 21.80 4.28 -25.48
N GLN A 19 22.93 3.73 -25.05
CA GLN A 19 24.09 4.49 -24.57
C GLN A 19 24.82 5.21 -25.71
N GLY A 20 24.08 5.78 -26.67
CA GLY A 20 24.64 6.26 -27.93
C GLY A 20 24.89 7.77 -28.01
N THR A 21 24.25 8.59 -27.17
CA THR A 21 24.38 10.05 -27.26
C THR A 21 24.67 10.69 -25.91
N ALA A 22 25.60 11.65 -25.90
CA ALA A 22 25.96 12.41 -24.69
C ALA A 22 24.73 13.10 -24.06
N GLN A 23 23.76 13.51 -24.89
CA GLN A 23 22.53 14.13 -24.42
C GLN A 23 21.63 13.14 -23.63
N GLY A 24 21.54 11.89 -24.06
CA GLY A 24 20.79 10.85 -23.33
C GLY A 24 21.39 10.57 -21.96
N PHE A 25 22.73 10.50 -21.88
CA PHE A 25 23.44 10.31 -20.62
C PHE A 25 23.23 11.48 -19.64
N CYS A 26 23.32 12.73 -20.13
CA CYS A 26 23.04 13.92 -19.33
C CYS A 26 21.60 13.96 -18.81
N ASN A 27 20.62 13.51 -19.61
CA ASN A 27 19.22 13.47 -19.20
C ASN A 27 18.96 12.41 -18.10
N VAL A 28 19.62 11.25 -18.16
CA VAL A 28 19.54 10.23 -17.11
C VAL A 28 20.14 10.76 -15.79
N ILE A 29 21.27 11.46 -15.86
CA ILE A 29 21.88 12.09 -14.68
C ILE A 29 20.94 13.15 -14.09
N LYS A 30 20.37 14.04 -14.93
CA LYS A 30 19.41 15.06 -14.48
C LYS A 30 18.19 14.44 -13.82
N LEU A 31 17.65 13.37 -14.38
CA LEU A 31 16.53 12.63 -13.81
C LEU A 31 16.90 11.98 -12.46
N GLY A 32 18.08 11.36 -12.37
CA GLY A 32 18.58 10.79 -11.13
C GLY A 32 18.78 11.85 -10.03
N THR A 33 19.30 13.02 -10.38
CA THR A 33 19.44 14.15 -9.44
C THR A 33 18.07 14.67 -9.00
N PHE A 34 17.12 14.88 -9.92
CA PHE A 34 15.75 15.29 -9.59
C PHE A 34 15.06 14.30 -8.64
N CYS A 35 15.23 12.99 -8.89
CA CYS A 35 14.64 11.97 -8.03
C CYS A 35 15.23 12.03 -6.61
N ARG A 36 16.53 12.29 -6.46
CA ARG A 36 17.18 12.47 -5.14
C ARG A 36 16.83 13.77 -4.44
N THR A 37 16.68 14.88 -5.16
CA THR A 37 16.52 16.20 -4.56
C THR A 37 15.07 16.61 -4.36
N VAL A 38 14.14 16.09 -5.16
CA VAL A 38 12.73 16.50 -5.13
C VAL A 38 11.83 15.33 -4.73
N VAL A 39 11.98 14.17 -5.38
CA VAL A 39 11.06 13.05 -5.15
C VAL A 39 11.28 12.42 -3.77
N TRP A 40 12.51 12.04 -3.44
CA TRP A 40 12.81 11.38 -2.16
C TRP A 40 12.57 12.22 -0.90
N PRO A 41 12.76 13.55 -0.91
CA PRO A 41 12.41 14.37 0.25
C PRO A 41 10.91 14.62 0.39
N CYS A 42 10.15 14.67 -0.71
CA CYS A 42 8.72 14.99 -0.67
C CYS A 42 7.82 13.76 -0.56
N LEU A 43 8.19 12.65 -1.19
CA LEU A 43 7.34 11.46 -1.30
C LEU A 43 7.14 10.74 0.05
N PRO A 44 8.17 10.46 0.88
CA PRO A 44 7.98 9.81 2.17
C PRO A 44 7.11 10.61 3.15
N PRO A 45 7.28 11.95 3.33
CA PRO A 45 6.37 12.73 4.16
C PRO A 45 4.92 12.72 3.65
N LEU A 46 4.72 12.78 2.33
CA LEU A 46 3.38 12.71 1.74
C LEU A 46 2.71 11.35 1.98
N LEU A 47 3.44 10.25 1.79
CA LEU A 47 2.94 8.91 2.08
C LEU A 47 2.67 8.72 3.57
N MET A 48 3.56 9.20 4.45
CA MET A 48 3.35 9.15 5.89
C MET A 48 2.11 9.95 6.30
N TYR A 49 1.91 11.14 5.71
CA TYR A 49 0.73 11.95 5.97
C TYR A 49 -0.56 11.25 5.55
N GLN A 50 -0.59 10.63 4.36
CA GLN A 50 -1.74 9.83 3.92
C GLN A 50 -1.98 8.64 4.85
N TYR A 51 -0.93 7.92 5.23
CA TYR A 51 -1.00 6.81 6.16
C TYR A 51 -1.60 7.21 7.52
N ILE A 52 -1.16 8.33 8.10
CA ILE A 52 -1.69 8.83 9.38
C ILE A 52 -3.18 9.14 9.25
N ARG A 53 -3.60 9.80 8.15
CA ARG A 53 -5.02 10.12 7.93
C ARG A 53 -5.88 8.88 7.81
N GLU A 54 -5.43 7.89 7.04
CA GLU A 54 -6.14 6.63 6.90
C GLU A 54 -6.26 5.91 8.25
N LYS A 55 -5.18 5.90 9.04
CA LYS A 55 -5.20 5.29 10.38
C LYS A 55 -6.12 6.00 11.35
N ASP A 56 -6.12 7.33 11.38
CA ASP A 56 -7.01 8.11 12.24
C ASP A 56 -8.49 7.84 11.90
N GLU A 57 -8.83 7.77 10.61
CA GLU A 57 -10.18 7.43 10.15
C GLU A 57 -10.59 6.01 10.58
N ASP A 58 -9.69 5.04 10.44
CA ASP A 58 -9.92 3.63 10.80
C ASP A 58 -10.17 3.45 12.31
N TYR A 59 -9.38 4.13 13.16
CA TYR A 59 -9.61 4.12 14.60
C TYR A 59 -10.91 4.83 14.99
N TYR A 60 -11.21 5.98 14.36
CA TYR A 60 -12.46 6.69 14.60
C TYR A 60 -13.69 5.81 14.27
N THR A 61 -13.66 5.10 13.15
CA THR A 61 -14.77 4.19 12.78
C THR A 61 -14.92 3.05 13.79
N THR A 62 -13.82 2.52 14.31
CA THR A 62 -13.80 1.46 15.32
C THR A 62 -14.40 1.95 16.64
N GLU A 63 -14.09 3.18 17.06
CA GLU A 63 -14.69 3.81 18.24
C GLU A 63 -16.20 4.01 18.05
N VAL A 64 -16.63 4.56 16.90
CA VAL A 64 -18.05 4.75 16.59
C VAL A 64 -18.80 3.41 16.59
N LEU A 65 -18.19 2.35 16.05
CA LEU A 65 -18.74 1.01 16.04
C LEU A 65 -18.89 0.48 17.48
N TYR A 66 -17.86 0.63 18.31
CA TYR A 66 -17.90 0.23 19.72
C TYR A 66 -19.03 0.96 20.46
N TYR A 67 -19.09 2.29 20.37
CA TYR A 67 -20.12 3.09 21.03
C TYR A 67 -21.54 2.72 20.59
N LYS A 68 -21.75 2.47 19.28
CA LYS A 68 -23.06 2.08 18.75
C LYS A 68 -23.45 0.64 19.07
N SER A 69 -22.47 -0.25 19.27
CA SER A 69 -22.73 -1.67 19.54
C SER A 69 -23.33 -1.94 20.91
N GLY A 70 -23.13 -1.03 21.89
CA GLY A 70 -23.51 -1.25 23.29
C GLY A 70 -22.75 -2.40 23.96
N SER A 71 -21.73 -2.96 23.31
CA SER A 71 -20.90 -4.03 23.85
C SER A 71 -19.99 -3.50 24.96
N LYS A 72 -19.75 -4.32 25.99
CA LYS A 72 -18.77 -4.04 27.04
C LYS A 72 -17.40 -4.66 26.74
N ASP A 73 -17.31 -5.48 25.70
CA ASP A 73 -16.09 -6.17 25.32
C ASP A 73 -15.33 -5.34 24.28
N HIS A 74 -14.33 -4.60 24.74
CA HIS A 74 -13.47 -3.77 23.90
C HIS A 74 -12.51 -4.61 23.04
N LYS A 75 -12.14 -5.82 23.50
CA LYS A 75 -11.19 -6.69 22.79
C LYS A 75 -11.78 -7.28 21.52
N ALA A 76 -13.11 -7.41 21.45
CA ALA A 76 -13.80 -7.83 20.23
C ALA A 76 -13.61 -6.84 19.06
N PHE A 77 -13.37 -5.57 19.35
CA PHE A 77 -13.23 -4.51 18.32
C PHE A 77 -11.76 -4.28 17.94
N TYR A 78 -10.88 -4.25 18.94
CA TYR A 78 -9.45 -4.08 18.70
C TYR A 78 -8.62 -4.75 19.80
N ASP A 79 -7.96 -5.85 19.46
CA ASP A 79 -7.12 -6.63 20.38
C ASP A 79 -5.63 -6.38 20.12
N THR A 80 -5.02 -5.51 20.93
CA THR A 80 -3.58 -5.19 20.84
C THR A 80 -2.66 -6.33 21.27
N SER A 81 -3.20 -7.39 21.87
CA SER A 81 -2.39 -8.57 22.24
C SER A 81 -2.10 -9.50 21.06
N ARG A 82 -2.82 -9.33 19.94
CA ARG A 82 -2.61 -10.11 18.73
C ARG A 82 -1.49 -9.54 17.86
N ILE A 83 -0.87 -10.41 17.07
CA ILE A 83 0.30 -10.07 16.27
C ILE A 83 -0.09 -9.13 15.12
N GLY A 84 0.56 -7.97 15.06
CA GLY A 84 0.35 -6.98 13.98
C GLY A 84 -1.09 -6.46 13.94
N ASN A 85 -1.67 -6.38 12.75
CA ASN A 85 -3.04 -5.88 12.56
C ASN A 85 -4.14 -6.95 12.75
N SER A 86 -3.78 -8.19 13.11
CA SER A 86 -4.77 -9.27 13.30
C SER A 86 -5.73 -9.05 14.49
N GLY A 87 -5.43 -8.05 15.32
CA GLY A 87 -6.29 -7.54 16.39
C GLY A 87 -7.52 -6.78 15.91
N HIS A 88 -7.55 -6.31 14.67
CA HIS A 88 -8.61 -5.44 14.17
C HIS A 88 -9.86 -6.24 13.77
N TRP A 89 -11.04 -5.82 14.26
CA TRP A 89 -12.31 -6.53 14.07
C TRP A 89 -12.60 -6.88 12.60
N ARG A 90 -12.31 -5.97 11.67
CA ARG A 90 -12.58 -6.19 10.25
C ARG A 90 -11.72 -7.30 9.68
N MET A 91 -10.44 -7.34 10.06
CA MET A 91 -9.55 -8.43 9.67
C MET A 91 -9.99 -9.76 10.27
N GLN A 92 -10.44 -9.76 11.54
CA GLN A 92 -10.96 -10.98 12.17
C GLN A 92 -12.22 -11.49 11.45
N GLN A 93 -13.13 -10.59 11.08
CA GLN A 93 -14.33 -10.95 10.32
C GLN A 93 -13.99 -11.52 8.94
N ASP A 94 -13.04 -10.90 8.22
CA ASP A 94 -12.61 -11.37 6.90
C ASP A 94 -11.93 -12.75 7.02
N LEU A 95 -11.12 -12.97 8.05
CA LEU A 95 -10.50 -14.27 8.34
C LEU A 95 -11.54 -15.35 8.66
N GLU A 96 -12.56 -15.04 9.47
CA GLU A 96 -13.65 -15.98 9.75
C GLU A 96 -14.48 -16.29 8.49
N THR A 97 -14.69 -15.29 7.62
CA THR A 97 -15.38 -15.48 6.34
C THR A 97 -14.58 -16.42 5.43
N ILE A 98 -13.26 -16.23 5.34
CA ILE A 98 -12.37 -17.12 4.57
C ILE A 98 -12.37 -18.53 5.18
N ARG A 99 -12.31 -18.65 6.51
CA ARG A 99 -12.35 -19.93 7.21
C ARG A 99 -13.64 -20.68 6.92
N ALA A 100 -14.80 -20.01 7.01
CA ALA A 100 -16.09 -20.61 6.72
C ALA A 100 -16.24 -21.02 5.26
N ALA A 101 -15.65 -20.27 4.32
CA ALA A 101 -15.65 -20.64 2.91
C ALA A 101 -14.71 -21.83 2.61
N ALA A 102 -13.59 -21.93 3.32
CA ALA A 102 -12.59 -22.99 3.13
C ALA A 102 -12.99 -24.32 3.80
N ASN A 103 -13.63 -24.25 4.96
CA ASN A 103 -14.14 -25.40 5.70
C ASN A 103 -15.65 -25.45 5.53
N THR A 104 -16.13 -26.16 4.50
CA THR A 104 -17.56 -26.50 4.38
C THR A 104 -17.91 -27.51 5.47
N GLU A 105 -18.23 -27.02 6.67
CA GLU A 105 -18.95 -27.80 7.70
C GLU A 105 -20.45 -27.85 7.39
#